data_AF-S2KRN6-F1
#
_entry.id   AF-S2KRN6-F1
#
_cell.length_a   1.000
_cell.length_b   1.000
_cell.length_c   1.000
_cell.angle_alpha   90.00
_cell.angle_beta   90.00
_cell.angle_gamma   90.00
#
_symmetry.space_group_name_H-M   'P 1'
#
loop_
_entity.id
_entity.type
_entity.pdbx_description
1 polymer ?
#
loop_
_entity_poly.entity_id
_entity_poly.type
_entity_poly.pdbx_seq_one_letter_code
_entity_poly.pdbx_strand_id
1 'polypeptide(L)'
;MDVLDMTSRLPDELVDQPYPMPEVPPTCSCLGNALLKRLARAKVRLDRMERDNASRDLSELAAARVEFSLASRALADDLITQGLDERP
;
A
#
# COMPACT_ATOMS: atom_id res chain seq x y z
N MET A 1 -12.29 -7.82 53.78
CA MET A 1 -12.47 -8.23 52.37
C MET A 1 -12.95 -6.99 51.70
N ASP A 2 -12.06 -6.25 51.06
CA ASP A 2 -12.41 -5.02 50.36
C ASP A 2 -11.79 -5.13 48.98
N VAL A 3 -12.65 -5.57 48.06
CA VAL A 3 -12.38 -5.70 46.63
C VAL A 3 -12.30 -4.27 46.10
N LEU A 4 -11.10 -3.79 45.83
CA LEU A 4 -10.92 -2.53 45.10
C LEU A 4 -11.46 -2.73 43.69
N ASP A 5 -12.64 -2.14 43.52
CA ASP A 5 -13.41 -1.92 42.31
C ASP A 5 -12.51 -1.37 41.19
N MET A 6 -12.07 -2.26 40.29
CA MET A 6 -11.44 -1.90 39.02
C MET A 6 -12.51 -1.45 38.04
N THR A 7 -13.15 -0.31 38.30
CA THR A 7 -13.96 0.41 37.31
C THR A 7 -13.04 1.02 36.27
N SER A 8 -12.56 0.16 35.39
CA SER A 8 -11.90 0.48 34.13
C SER A 8 -12.96 1.11 33.21
N ARG A 9 -13.29 2.38 33.42
CA ARG A 9 -14.03 3.19 32.44
C ARG A 9 -13.12 3.41 31.24
N LEU A 10 -13.12 2.44 30.33
CA LEU A 10 -12.68 2.65 28.95
C LEU A 10 -13.60 3.72 28.35
N PRO A 11 -13.08 4.84 27.81
CA PRO A 11 -13.91 5.74 27.03
C PRO A 11 -14.32 5.03 25.73
N ASP A 12 -15.58 4.62 25.73
CA ASP A 12 -16.34 4.05 24.61
C ASP A 12 -16.74 5.14 23.60
N GLU A 13 -15.77 5.95 23.14
CA GLU A 13 -15.99 7.00 22.14
C GLU A 13 -14.74 7.25 21.28
N LEU A 14 -14.22 6.21 20.62
CA LEU A 14 -13.49 6.43 19.37
C LEU A 14 -14.49 6.35 18.23
N VAL A 15 -15.16 7.50 18.08
CA VAL A 15 -15.96 7.95 16.95
C VAL A 15 -15.51 7.29 15.65
N ASP A 16 -16.45 6.60 15.02
CA ASP A 16 -16.45 6.18 13.62
C ASP A 16 -16.40 7.43 12.73
N GLN A 17 -15.24 8.12 12.72
CA GLN A 17 -15.00 9.22 11.80
C GLN A 17 -14.61 8.59 10.46
N PRO A 18 -15.44 8.71 9.41
CA PRO A 18 -14.97 8.45 8.07
C PRO A 18 -13.84 9.45 7.81
N TYR A 19 -12.61 8.97 7.79
CA TYR A 19 -11.45 9.74 7.35
C TYR A 19 -11.82 10.34 5.98
N PRO A 20 -11.92 11.67 5.84
CA PRO A 20 -12.08 12.26 4.53
C PRO A 20 -10.82 11.87 3.76
N MET A 21 -10.98 11.00 2.76
CA MET A 21 -9.87 10.70 1.86
C MET A 21 -9.41 12.03 1.29
N PRO A 22 -8.12 12.37 1.36
CA PRO A 22 -7.61 13.54 0.66
C PRO A 22 -7.96 13.34 -0.82
N GLU A 23 -8.82 14.21 -1.35
CA GLU A 23 -9.13 14.27 -2.77
C GLU A 23 -7.81 14.51 -3.49
N VAL A 24 -7.30 13.45 -4.11
CA VAL A 24 -6.11 13.53 -4.94
C VAL A 24 -6.54 14.35 -6.17
N PRO A 25 -5.96 15.55 -6.39
CA PRO A 25 -6.37 16.39 -7.51
C PRO A 25 -6.16 15.62 -8.83
N PRO A 26 -7.12 15.69 -9.77
CA PRO A 26 -7.07 14.92 -11.01
C PRO A 26 -6.16 15.63 -12.01
N THR A 27 -4.85 15.64 -11.76
CA THR A 27 -3.88 16.19 -12.70
C THR A 27 -3.15 15.05 -13.41
N CYS A 28 -3.52 14.83 -14.68
CA CYS A 28 -2.78 14.06 -15.68
C CYS A 28 -2.48 12.57 -15.40
N SER A 29 -3.45 11.79 -14.94
CA SER A 29 -3.20 10.42 -14.43
C SER A 29 -3.18 9.28 -15.46
N CYS A 30 -2.88 9.51 -16.75
CA CYS A 30 -2.79 8.39 -17.71
C CYS A 30 -1.55 7.50 -17.44
N LEU A 31 -0.41 8.12 -17.11
CA LEU A 31 0.83 7.41 -16.78
C LEU A 31 0.76 6.76 -15.39
N GLY A 32 0.27 7.50 -14.40
CA GLY A 32 0.01 7.00 -13.04
C GLY A 32 -0.92 5.79 -13.04
N ASN A 33 -1.98 5.80 -13.86
CA ASN A 33 -2.88 4.65 -14.02
C ASN A 33 -2.18 3.42 -14.63
N ALA A 34 -1.23 3.61 -15.55
CA ALA A 34 -0.46 2.50 -16.12
C ALA A 34 0.54 1.92 -15.08
N LEU A 35 1.21 2.77 -14.32
CA LEU A 35 2.14 2.38 -13.26
C LEU A 35 1.42 1.67 -12.10
N LEU A 36 0.26 2.18 -11.66
CA LEU A 36 -0.61 1.55 -10.68
C LEU A 36 -1.08 0.16 -11.14
N LYS A 37 -1.53 0.03 -12.39
CA LYS A 37 -1.92 -1.28 -12.96
C LYS A 37 -0.75 -2.25 -13.00
N ARG A 38 0.45 -1.77 -13.36
CA ARG A 38 1.67 -2.60 -13.38
C ARG A 38 2.05 -3.06 -11.97
N LEU A 39 2.02 -2.17 -10.99
CA LEU A 39 2.29 -2.50 -9.59
C LEU A 39 1.27 -3.51 -9.04
N ALA A 40 -0.02 -3.31 -9.31
CA ALA A 40 -1.07 -4.22 -8.88
C ALA A 40 -0.89 -5.62 -9.46
N ARG A 41 -0.55 -5.73 -10.76
CA ARG A 41 -0.27 -7.02 -11.41
C ARG A 41 0.96 -7.70 -10.80
N ALA A 42 2.04 -6.96 -10.59
CA ALA A 42 3.26 -7.48 -9.97
C ALA A 42 3.00 -7.97 -8.54
N LYS A 43 2.19 -7.24 -7.76
CA LYS A 43 1.77 -7.63 -6.41
C LYS A 43 0.95 -8.92 -6.41
N VAL A 44 -0.08 -9.02 -7.24
CA VAL A 44 -0.91 -10.24 -7.32
C VAL A 44 -0.08 -11.45 -7.72
N ARG A 45 0.84 -11.27 -8.67
CA ARG A 45 1.78 -12.32 -9.09
C ARG A 45 2.67 -12.76 -7.93
N LEU A 46 3.28 -11.82 -7.22
CA LEU A 46 4.13 -12.11 -6.07
C LEU A 46 3.36 -12.82 -4.95
N ASP A 47 2.20 -12.29 -4.57
CA ASP A 47 1.34 -12.85 -3.52
C ASP A 47 0.91 -14.28 -3.85
N ARG A 48 0.63 -14.57 -5.13
CA ARG A 48 0.30 -15.93 -5.57
C ARG A 48 1.50 -16.86 -5.37
N MET A 49 2.69 -16.44 -5.80
CA MET A 49 3.89 -17.26 -5.71
C MET A 49 4.35 -17.49 -4.28
N GLU A 50 4.16 -16.52 -3.37
CA GLU A 50 4.46 -16.68 -1.95
C GLU A 50 3.48 -17.62 -1.24
N ARG A 51 2.22 -17.69 -1.70
CA ARG A 51 1.24 -18.67 -1.20
C ARG A 51 1.45 -20.07 -1.78
N ASP A 52 1.82 -20.16 -3.07
CA ASP A 52 2.06 -21.41 -3.79
C ASP A 52 3.46 -21.99 -3.49
N ASN A 53 3.89 -21.94 -2.23
CA ASN A 53 5.23 -22.31 -1.73
C ASN A 53 5.58 -23.81 -1.91
N ALA A 54 4.66 -24.59 -2.48
CA ALA A 54 4.78 -26.02 -2.72
C ALA A 54 5.59 -26.38 -3.99
N SER A 55 5.78 -25.44 -4.94
CA SER A 55 6.40 -25.70 -6.24
C SER A 55 7.61 -24.78 -6.50
N ARG A 56 8.69 -25.02 -5.73
CA ARG A 56 10.14 -24.83 -5.92
C ARG A 56 10.81 -23.87 -6.93
N ASP A 57 10.13 -23.02 -7.68
CA ASP A 57 10.82 -22.07 -8.56
C ASP A 57 11.22 -20.79 -7.84
N LEU A 58 12.21 -20.94 -6.96
CA LEU A 58 12.85 -19.83 -6.23
C LEU A 58 13.37 -18.74 -7.18
N SER A 59 13.80 -19.13 -8.39
CA SER A 59 14.22 -18.20 -9.43
C SER A 59 13.06 -17.34 -9.94
N GLU A 60 11.89 -17.93 -10.16
CA GLU A 60 10.72 -17.18 -10.59
C GLU A 60 10.20 -16.29 -9.44
N LEU A 61 10.23 -16.79 -8.20
CA LEU A 61 9.83 -16.00 -7.02
C LEU A 61 10.75 -14.78 -6.84
N ALA A 62 12.07 -14.97 -6.99
CA ALA A 62 13.03 -13.88 -6.98
C ALA A 62 12.74 -12.87 -8.10
N ALA A 63 12.43 -13.34 -9.31
CA ALA A 63 12.08 -12.46 -10.42
C ALA A 63 10.79 -11.66 -10.14
N ALA A 64 9.76 -12.28 -9.56
CA ALA A 64 8.53 -11.60 -9.17
C ALA A 64 8.76 -10.54 -8.08
N ARG A 65 9.62 -10.82 -7.10
CA ARG A 65 10.02 -9.83 -6.08
C ARG A 65 10.73 -8.64 -6.69
N VAL A 66 11.69 -8.87 -7.58
CA VAL A 66 12.40 -7.81 -8.29
C VAL A 66 11.44 -6.97 -9.13
N GLU A 67 10.52 -7.60 -9.86
CA GLU A 67 9.52 -6.89 -10.67
C GLU A 67 8.60 -6.01 -9.80
N PHE A 68 8.15 -6.50 -8.65
CA PHE A 68 7.37 -5.73 -7.69
C PHE A 68 8.14 -4.51 -7.17
N SER A 69 9.39 -4.69 -6.76
CA SER A 69 10.25 -3.59 -6.30
C SER A 69 10.46 -2.53 -7.38
N LEU A 70 10.70 -2.95 -8.63
CA LEU A 70 10.86 -2.02 -9.77
C LEU A 70 9.57 -1.25 -10.08
N ALA A 71 8.42 -1.91 -10.08
CA ALA A 71 7.14 -1.26 -10.30
C ALA A 71 6.79 -0.25 -9.19
N SER A 72 7.11 -0.60 -7.93
CA SER A 72 6.91 0.28 -6.78
C SER A 72 7.77 1.53 -6.88
N ARG A 73 9.06 1.35 -7.21
CA ARG A 73 9.98 2.47 -7.40
C ARG A 73 9.55 3.38 -8.55
N ALA A 74 9.16 2.81 -9.70
CA ALA A 74 8.70 3.60 -10.83
C ALA A 74 7.47 4.46 -10.49
N LEU A 75 6.53 3.92 -9.69
CA LEU A 75 5.39 4.68 -9.20
C LEU A 75 5.83 5.78 -8.21
N ALA A 76 6.76 5.49 -7.30
CA ALA A 76 7.29 6.47 -6.38
C ALA A 76 8.02 7.62 -7.10
N ASP A 77 8.86 7.29 -8.09
CA ASP A 77 9.58 8.27 -8.90
C ASP A 77 8.60 9.17 -9.69
N ASP A 78 7.51 8.60 -10.22
CA ASP A 78 6.43 9.33 -10.89
C ASP A 78 5.70 10.29 -9.93
N LEU A 79 5.36 9.82 -8.72
CA LEU A 79 4.74 10.66 -7.68
C LEU A 79 5.66 11.78 -7.20
N ILE A 80 6.96 11.49 -7.03
CA ILE A 80 7.96 12.50 -6.66
C ILE A 80 8.10 13.55 -7.78
N THR A 81 8.11 13.12 -9.04
CA THR A 81 8.15 14.04 -10.19
C THR A 81 6.91 14.92 -10.22
N GLN A 82 5.73 14.37 -9.93
CA GLN A 82 4.47 15.11 -9.84
C GLN A 82 4.43 16.08 -8.65
N GLY A 83 5.12 15.76 -7.55
CA GLY A 83 5.17 16.57 -6.33
C GLY A 83 6.33 17.59 -6.24
N LEU A 84 7.22 17.66 -7.24
CA LEU A 84 8.37 18.56 -7.25
C LEU A 84 8.20 19.80 -8.15
N ASP A 85 7.06 19.96 -8.82
CA ASP A 85 6.70 21.18 -9.55
C ASP A 85 6.01 22.25 -8.68
N GLU A 86 5.73 21.97 -7.40
CA GLU A 86 5.38 23.01 -6.42
C GLU A 86 6.66 23.67 -5.87
N ARG A 87 7.31 24.50 -6.70
CA ARG A 87 8.28 25.48 -6.22
C ARG A 87 7.58 26.84 -6.01
N PRO A 88 7.95 27.61 -4.96
CA PRO A 88 7.26 28.83 -4.52
C PRO A 88 7.41 30.01 -5.47
#